data_AF-A0A7X7C7A2-F1
#
_entry.id   AF-A0A7X7C7A2-F1
#
_cell.length_a   1.000
_cell.length_b   1.000
_cell.length_c   1.000
_cell.angle_alpha   90.00
_cell.angle_beta   90.00
_cell.angle_gamma   90.00
#
_symmetry.space_group_name_H-M   'P 1'
#
loop_
_entity.id
_entity.type
_entity.pdbx_description
1 polymer ?
#
loop_
_entity_poly.entity_id
_entity_poly.type
_entity_poly.pdbx_seq_one_letter_code
_entity_poly.pdbx_strand_id
1 'polypeptide(L)'
;MITNISIDTINSLTISELDALRFIENNRKQVLSFSSLDYVNLFTKKELLEKFSMDERGPEFLLTAKPYKHFYHRDYPYGTYGASHDSFDDTSQHIFGILFGAGVNKLHNYYNRVDSIDLIPTIVRKVHGVTLKDATGKINEDFFVNNNDLSCS
;
A
#
# COMPACT_ATOMS: atom_id res chain seq x y z
N MET A 1 -2.85 8.30 29.85
CA MET A 1 -1.65 9.13 30.14
C MET A 1 -1.57 10.22 29.08
N ILE A 2 -2.72 10.78 28.72
CA ILE A 2 -2.87 12.14 28.17
C ILE A 2 -2.77 13.20 29.29
N THR A 3 -2.63 12.77 30.55
CA THR A 3 -2.53 13.67 31.71
C THR A 3 -1.33 14.62 31.70
N ASN A 4 -0.37 14.48 30.77
CA ASN A 4 0.81 15.36 30.67
C ASN A 4 1.08 15.90 29.24
N ILE A 5 0.08 15.97 28.36
CA ILE A 5 0.27 16.66 27.06
C ILE A 5 0.00 18.16 27.27
N SER A 6 0.98 19.03 26.96
CA SER A 6 0.80 20.48 27.13
C SER A 6 -0.28 21.00 26.18
N ILE A 7 -0.96 22.08 26.60
CA ILE A 7 -1.94 22.78 25.75
C ILE A 7 -1.29 23.24 24.43
N ASP A 8 -0.02 23.66 24.49
CA ASP A 8 0.73 24.06 23.28
C ASP A 8 0.91 22.88 22.31
N THR A 9 1.13 21.67 22.84
CA THR A 9 1.22 20.44 22.03
C THR A 9 -0.14 20.14 21.40
N ILE A 10 -1.23 20.21 22.16
CA ILE A 10 -2.59 19.97 21.66
C ILE A 10 -2.94 20.95 20.53
N ASN A 11 -2.61 22.23 20.71
CA ASN A 11 -2.91 23.28 19.73
C ASN A 11 -2.04 23.19 18.46
N SER A 12 -0.94 22.45 18.51
CA SER A 12 -0.09 22.19 17.34
C SER A 12 -0.54 21.01 16.49
N LEU A 13 -1.46 20.19 17.01
CA LEU A 13 -1.95 18.99 16.33
C LEU A 13 -3.15 19.30 15.44
N THR A 14 -3.23 18.60 14.33
CA THR A 14 -4.43 18.58 13.48
C THR A 14 -5.59 17.88 14.19
N ILE A 15 -6.82 18.13 13.71
CA ILE A 15 -8.03 17.48 14.24
C ILE A 15 -7.89 15.94 14.14
N SER A 16 -7.38 15.43 13.02
CA SER A 16 -7.15 14.01 12.80
C SER A 16 -6.13 13.42 13.79
N GLU A 17 -5.07 14.16 14.13
CA GLU A 17 -4.11 13.74 15.14
C GLU A 17 -4.71 13.74 16.56
N LEU A 18 -5.58 14.69 16.88
CA LEU A 18 -6.31 14.72 18.16
C LEU A 18 -7.29 13.56 18.29
N ASP A 19 -7.98 13.19 17.21
CA ASP A 19 -8.89 12.05 17.17
C ASP A 19 -8.15 10.72 17.35
N ALA A 20 -6.99 10.56 16.69
CA ALA A 20 -6.12 9.41 16.90
C ALA A 20 -5.67 9.29 18.36
N LEU A 21 -5.26 10.39 18.99
CA LEU A 21 -4.86 10.40 20.41
C LEU A 21 -6.01 10.04 21.34
N ARG A 22 -7.21 10.60 21.12
CA ARG A 22 -8.42 10.27 21.90
C ARG A 22 -8.78 8.81 21.78
N PHE A 23 -8.73 8.26 20.56
CA PHE A 23 -9.01 6.86 20.32
C PHE A 23 -7.97 5.94 21.00
N ILE A 24 -6.67 6.25 20.88
CA ILE A 24 -5.60 5.50 21.55
C ILE A 24 -5.78 5.54 23.06
N GLU A 25 -6.17 6.67 23.66
CA GLU A 25 -6.41 6.73 25.09
C GLU A 25 -7.62 5.86 25.50
N ASN A 26 -8.72 5.94 24.75
CA ASN A 26 -9.91 5.15 25.00
C ASN A 26 -9.66 3.64 24.84
N ASN A 27 -8.75 3.25 23.95
CA ASN A 27 -8.42 1.86 23.64
C ASN A 27 -7.04 1.43 24.14
N ARG A 28 -6.46 2.20 25.08
CA ARG A 28 -5.04 2.11 25.48
C ARG A 28 -4.62 0.71 25.89
N LYS A 29 -5.48 -0.02 26.60
CA LYS A 29 -5.20 -1.40 27.03
C LYS A 29 -5.02 -2.34 25.83
N GLN A 30 -5.82 -2.18 24.79
CA GLN A 30 -5.77 -3.02 23.60
C GLN A 30 -4.58 -2.65 22.72
N VAL A 31 -4.35 -1.35 22.50
CA VAL A 31 -3.19 -0.85 21.73
C VAL A 31 -1.87 -1.28 22.37
N LEU A 32 -1.72 -1.11 23.69
CA LEU A 32 -0.53 -1.59 24.42
C LEU A 32 -0.38 -3.11 24.37
N SER A 33 -1.51 -3.83 24.39
CA SER A 33 -1.52 -5.29 24.27
C SER A 33 -1.14 -5.77 22.87
N PHE A 34 -1.38 -4.99 21.81
CA PHE A 34 -0.97 -5.35 20.45
C PHE A 34 0.49 -4.98 20.20
N SER A 35 0.95 -3.84 20.72
CA SER A 35 2.34 -3.41 20.58
C SER A 35 3.33 -4.34 21.29
N SER A 36 2.88 -5.12 22.28
CA SER A 36 3.70 -6.12 22.97
C SER A 36 3.77 -7.47 22.23
N LEU A 37 3.05 -7.65 21.12
CA LEU A 37 3.07 -8.90 20.36
C LEU A 37 4.24 -8.91 19.38
N ASP A 38 5.16 -9.84 19.58
CA ASP A 38 6.38 -9.94 18.76
C ASP A 38 6.13 -10.23 17.28
N TYR A 39 4.93 -10.65 16.91
CA TYR A 39 4.56 -11.01 15.53
C TYR A 39 3.71 -9.96 14.81
N VAL A 40 3.42 -8.82 15.45
CA VAL A 40 2.55 -7.75 14.90
C VAL A 40 3.34 -6.47 14.68
N ASN A 41 3.09 -5.80 13.55
CA ASN A 41 3.40 -4.40 13.34
C ASN A 41 2.11 -3.58 13.48
N LEU A 42 2.17 -2.50 14.24
CA LEU A 42 1.10 -1.52 14.39
C LEU A 42 1.52 -0.23 13.69
N PHE A 43 0.69 0.25 12.77
CA PHE A 43 0.84 1.56 12.13
C PHE A 43 -0.28 2.48 12.57
N THR A 44 0.07 3.68 13.01
CA THR A 44 -0.89 4.73 13.36
C THR A 44 -1.44 5.43 12.12
N LYS A 45 -2.57 6.14 12.24
CA LYS A 45 -3.14 6.99 11.18
C LYS A 45 -2.07 7.90 10.55
N LYS A 46 -1.26 8.55 11.38
CA LYS A 46 -0.18 9.43 10.93
C LYS A 46 0.81 8.71 10.02
N GLU A 47 1.27 7.53 10.43
CA GLU A 47 2.18 6.72 9.59
C GLU A 47 1.49 6.26 8.30
N LEU A 48 0.21 5.89 8.34
CA LEU A 48 -0.55 5.49 7.16
C LEU A 48 -0.67 6.64 6.14
N LEU A 49 -0.91 7.85 6.59
CA LEU A 49 -0.97 9.04 5.75
C LEU A 49 0.41 9.42 5.19
N GLU A 50 1.40 9.55 6.07
CA GLU A 50 2.70 10.11 5.72
C GLU A 50 3.60 9.13 4.97
N LYS A 51 3.63 7.85 5.38
CA LYS A 51 4.54 6.84 4.83
C LYS A 51 3.90 6.03 3.70
N PHE A 52 2.60 5.76 3.79
CA PHE A 52 1.90 4.86 2.87
C PHE A 52 0.94 5.60 1.93
N SER A 53 0.85 6.93 2.06
CA SER A 53 -0.04 7.78 1.24
C SER A 53 -1.49 7.27 1.23
N MET A 54 -1.93 6.68 2.34
CA MET A 54 -3.29 6.18 2.48
C MET A 54 -4.26 7.37 2.49
N ASP A 55 -5.46 7.15 1.97
CA ASP A 55 -6.53 8.14 2.00
C ASP A 55 -6.96 8.45 3.44
N GLU A 56 -7.37 9.68 3.74
CA GLU A 56 -7.83 10.10 5.07
C GLU A 56 -9.02 9.31 5.60
N ARG A 57 -9.84 8.72 4.72
CA ARG A 57 -10.94 7.81 5.08
C ARG A 57 -10.45 6.44 5.55
N GLY A 58 -9.15 6.16 5.47
CA GLY A 58 -8.52 4.94 5.95
C GLY A 58 -8.63 4.77 7.48
N PRO A 59 -8.21 3.62 8.02
CA PRO A 59 -8.36 3.30 9.43
C PRO A 59 -7.47 4.17 10.34
N GLU A 60 -7.86 4.32 11.60
CA GLU A 60 -7.10 5.04 12.63
C GLU A 60 -5.78 4.34 13.02
N PHE A 61 -5.74 3.03 12.83
CA PHE A 61 -4.53 2.22 12.92
C PHE A 61 -4.68 0.97 12.07
N LEU A 62 -3.56 0.40 11.66
CA LEU A 62 -3.51 -0.84 10.90
C LEU A 62 -2.58 -1.84 11.60
N LEU A 63 -3.07 -3.07 11.79
CA LEU A 63 -2.26 -4.18 12.26
C LEU A 63 -1.84 -5.02 11.05
N THR A 64 -0.56 -5.34 10.96
CA THR A 64 -0.04 -6.27 9.95
C THR A 64 0.87 -7.29 10.61
N ALA A 65 0.95 -8.49 10.04
CA ALA A 65 1.90 -9.47 10.50
C ALA A 65 3.34 -9.00 10.19
N LYS A 66 4.29 -9.28 11.08
CA LYS A 66 5.72 -9.08 10.78
C LYS A 66 6.17 -10.03 9.65
N PRO A 67 7.29 -9.74 8.98
CA PRO A 67 7.89 -10.64 8.00
C PRO A 67 7.95 -12.09 8.50
N TYR A 68 7.59 -13.04 7.62
CA TYR A 68 7.51 -14.47 7.91
C TYR A 68 6.51 -14.88 9.02
N LYS A 69 5.59 -13.99 9.41
CA LYS A 69 4.45 -14.26 10.28
C LYS A 69 3.16 -14.13 9.48
N HIS A 70 2.08 -14.69 10.01
CA HIS A 70 0.78 -14.67 9.36
C HIS A 70 -0.33 -14.66 10.41
N PHE A 71 -1.45 -14.00 10.11
CA PHE A 71 -2.65 -14.11 10.91
C PHE A 71 -3.40 -15.37 10.50
N TYR A 72 -3.18 -16.46 11.22
CA TYR A 72 -3.92 -17.70 11.02
C TYR A 72 -5.08 -17.81 12.00
N HIS A 73 -6.22 -18.30 11.54
CA HIS A 73 -7.34 -18.63 12.42
C HIS A 73 -7.16 -19.98 13.11
N ARG A 74 -7.77 -20.05 14.29
CA ARG A 74 -7.79 -21.17 15.23
C ARG A 74 -8.68 -22.34 14.77
N ASP A 75 -9.38 -22.19 13.65
CA ASP A 75 -10.47 -23.08 13.20
C ASP A 75 -10.03 -24.19 12.25
N TYR A 76 -8.73 -24.30 11.97
CA TYR A 76 -8.22 -25.38 11.15
C TYR A 76 -7.72 -26.55 12.01
N PRO A 77 -7.92 -27.81 11.54
CA PRO A 77 -7.39 -28.98 12.21
C PRO A 77 -5.87 -28.85 12.40
N TYR A 78 -5.40 -29.33 13.56
CA TYR A 78 -3.98 -29.41 13.87
C TYR A 78 -3.22 -30.09 12.72
N GLY A 79 -2.16 -29.44 12.21
CA GLY A 79 -1.38 -29.92 11.06
C GLY A 79 -1.79 -29.32 9.70
N THR A 80 -2.79 -28.45 9.67
CA THR A 80 -3.11 -27.66 8.48
C THR A 80 -2.24 -26.40 8.44
N TYR A 81 -1.53 -26.20 7.33
CA TYR A 81 -0.76 -24.98 7.09
C TYR A 81 -1.57 -24.08 6.15
N GLY A 82 -1.88 -22.87 6.61
CA GLY A 82 -2.45 -21.81 5.77
C GLY A 82 -1.38 -20.81 5.35
N ALA A 83 -1.37 -20.44 4.07
CA ALA A 83 -0.63 -19.27 3.59
C ALA A 83 -1.60 -18.09 3.47
N SER A 84 -1.15 -16.89 3.84
CA SER A 84 -1.88 -15.63 3.67
C SER A 84 -0.96 -14.62 2.99
N HIS A 85 -1.54 -13.78 2.13
CA HIS A 85 -0.83 -12.77 1.34
C HIS A 85 -0.98 -11.35 1.93
N ASP A 86 -1.67 -11.20 3.07
CA ASP A 86 -2.07 -9.89 3.59
C ASP A 86 -1.03 -9.32 4.57
N SER A 87 0.18 -9.07 4.07
CA SER A 87 1.25 -8.42 4.82
C SER A 87 1.97 -7.36 3.98
N PHE A 88 2.64 -6.40 4.63
CA PHE A 88 3.50 -5.44 3.94
C PHE A 88 4.89 -6.00 3.56
N ASP A 89 5.11 -7.30 3.73
CA ASP A 89 6.34 -7.94 3.30
C ASP A 89 6.44 -7.97 1.76
N ASP A 90 7.64 -7.78 1.21
CA ASP A 90 7.86 -7.75 -0.24
C ASP A 90 7.38 -9.05 -0.92
N THR A 91 7.45 -10.20 -0.24
CA THR A 91 6.98 -11.49 -0.77
C THR A 91 5.45 -11.54 -0.94
N SER A 92 4.72 -10.70 -0.19
CA SER A 92 3.27 -10.53 -0.30
C SER A 92 2.87 -9.48 -1.34
N GLN A 93 3.74 -8.49 -1.58
CA GLN A 93 3.43 -7.33 -2.44
C GLN A 93 3.96 -7.50 -3.87
N HIS A 94 5.01 -8.29 -4.07
CA HIS A 94 5.61 -8.49 -5.38
C HIS A 94 4.78 -9.48 -6.22
N ILE A 95 4.23 -8.97 -7.32
CA ILE A 95 3.53 -9.76 -8.33
C ILE A 95 4.32 -9.77 -9.65
N PHE A 96 4.25 -10.86 -10.39
CA PHE A 96 4.76 -10.89 -11.76
C PHE A 96 3.70 -10.31 -12.71
N GLY A 97 4.13 -9.55 -13.71
CA GLY A 97 3.26 -8.97 -14.74
C GLY A 97 3.77 -9.31 -16.13
N ILE A 98 2.84 -9.53 -17.07
CA ILE A 98 3.14 -9.74 -18.49
C ILE A 98 2.27 -8.79 -19.30
N LEU A 99 2.90 -7.96 -20.13
CA LEU A 99 2.23 -7.18 -21.16
C LEU A 99 2.49 -7.84 -22.52
N PHE A 100 1.43 -8.17 -23.25
CA PHE A 100 1.52 -8.88 -24.52
C PHE A 100 0.48 -8.34 -25.51
N GLY A 101 0.90 -8.03 -26.72
CA GLY A 101 0.02 -7.54 -27.78
C GLY A 101 0.75 -6.76 -28.87
N ALA A 102 0.00 -6.34 -29.88
CA ALA A 102 0.50 -5.46 -30.93
C ALA A 102 0.94 -4.11 -30.33
N GLY A 103 2.07 -3.59 -30.82
CA GLY A 103 2.63 -2.33 -30.34
C GLY A 103 3.31 -2.41 -28.96
N VAL A 104 3.26 -3.54 -28.26
CA VAL A 104 4.05 -3.76 -27.04
C VAL A 104 5.52 -3.96 -27.42
N ASN A 105 6.43 -3.34 -26.67
CA ASN A 105 7.86 -3.47 -26.92
C ASN A 105 8.34 -4.91 -26.68
N LYS A 106 9.00 -5.53 -27.67
CA LYS A 106 9.11 -7.00 -27.77
C LYS A 106 10.14 -7.68 -26.85
N LEU A 107 11.03 -6.94 -26.18
CA LEU A 107 12.31 -7.55 -25.78
C LEU A 107 12.83 -7.28 -24.37
N HIS A 108 12.04 -6.74 -23.44
CA HIS A 108 12.61 -6.42 -22.12
C HIS A 108 11.88 -7.08 -20.96
N ASN A 109 12.66 -7.83 -20.18
CA ASN A 109 12.39 -7.99 -18.76
C ASN A 109 12.50 -6.59 -18.13
N TYR A 110 11.42 -6.13 -17.54
CA TYR A 110 11.40 -4.88 -16.81
C TYR A 110 11.85 -5.13 -15.38
N TYR A 111 13.08 -4.71 -15.07
CA TYR A 111 13.65 -4.83 -13.72
C TYR A 111 13.42 -3.59 -12.85
N ASN A 112 13.01 -2.48 -13.47
CA ASN A 112 12.63 -1.27 -12.74
C ASN A 112 11.32 -1.50 -12.01
N ARG A 113 11.19 -0.88 -10.83
CA ARG A 113 9.95 -0.94 -10.05
C ARG A 113 8.78 -0.33 -10.85
N VAL A 114 7.75 -1.15 -11.01
CA VAL A 114 6.45 -0.79 -11.58
C VAL A 114 5.39 -1.10 -10.54
N ASP A 115 4.53 -0.14 -10.25
CA ASP A 115 3.38 -0.39 -9.39
C ASP A 115 2.20 -0.80 -10.27
N SER A 116 1.36 -1.72 -9.81
CA SER A 116 0.23 -2.26 -10.62
C SER A 116 -0.75 -1.17 -11.07
N ILE A 117 -0.87 -0.11 -10.29
CA ILE A 117 -1.68 1.08 -10.58
C ILE A 117 -1.17 1.89 -11.79
N ASP A 118 0.05 1.66 -12.25
CA ASP A 118 0.63 2.33 -13.41
C ASP A 118 0.14 1.74 -14.74
N LEU A 119 -0.33 0.50 -14.73
CA LEU A 119 -0.64 -0.25 -15.96
C LEU A 119 -1.76 0.40 -16.78
N ILE A 120 -2.91 0.64 -16.13
CA ILE A 120 -4.09 1.21 -16.78
C ILE A 120 -3.82 2.62 -17.36
N PRO A 121 -3.29 3.61 -16.59
CA PRO A 121 -2.99 4.93 -17.15
C PRO A 121 -1.96 4.87 -18.28
N THR A 122 -0.98 3.98 -18.20
CA THR A 122 -0.01 3.77 -19.28
C THR A 122 -0.69 3.28 -20.57
N ILE A 123 -1.54 2.25 -20.49
CA ILE A 123 -2.25 1.70 -21.66
C ILE A 123 -3.15 2.77 -22.28
N VAL A 124 -3.96 3.45 -21.47
CA VAL A 124 -4.92 4.45 -21.97
C VAL A 124 -4.19 5.62 -22.66
N ARG A 125 -3.05 6.06 -22.12
CA ARG A 125 -2.26 7.12 -22.74
C ARG A 125 -1.58 6.67 -24.03
N LYS A 126 -0.88 5.53 -24.00
CA LYS A 126 0.00 5.12 -25.10
C LYS A 126 -0.76 4.50 -26.27
N VAL A 127 -1.84 3.78 -26.00
CA VAL A 127 -2.63 3.08 -27.04
C VAL A 127 -3.77 3.97 -27.54
N HIS A 128 -4.44 4.72 -26.65
CA HIS A 128 -5.64 5.49 -27.00
C HIS A 128 -5.41 7.00 -27.06
N GLY A 129 -4.25 7.50 -26.62
CA GLY A 129 -3.95 8.94 -26.61
C GLY A 129 -4.71 9.73 -25.54
N VAL A 130 -5.44 9.06 -24.63
CA VAL A 130 -6.30 9.67 -23.62
C VAL A 130 -5.59 9.71 -22.27
N THR A 131 -5.88 10.72 -21.45
CA THR A 131 -5.39 10.78 -20.07
C THR A 131 -6.53 10.44 -19.11
N LEU A 132 -6.30 9.51 -18.19
CA LEU A 132 -7.23 9.24 -17.10
C LEU A 132 -7.11 10.34 -16.04
N LYS A 133 -8.22 11.06 -15.87
CA LYS A 133 -8.34 12.06 -14.82
C LYS A 133 -8.26 11.37 -13.45
N ASP A 134 -7.52 11.96 -12.52
CA ASP A 134 -7.37 11.51 -11.13
C ASP A 134 -6.64 10.16 -10.96
N ALA A 135 -6.01 9.62 -12.00
CA ALA A 135 -5.13 8.46 -11.86
C ALA A 135 -3.88 8.83 -11.04
N THR A 136 -3.57 8.01 -10.03
CA THR A 136 -2.40 8.20 -9.16
C THR A 136 -1.15 7.47 -9.64
N GLY A 137 -1.31 6.46 -10.51
CA GLY A 137 -0.20 5.74 -11.13
C GLY A 137 0.51 6.57 -12.21
N LYS A 138 1.80 6.29 -12.41
CA LYS A 138 2.62 6.95 -13.46
C LYS A 138 2.36 6.34 -14.84
N ILE A 139 2.74 7.09 -15.88
CA ILE A 139 2.77 6.61 -17.27
C ILE A 139 4.18 6.07 -17.56
N ASN A 140 4.28 4.80 -17.93
CA ASN A 140 5.55 4.19 -18.36
C ASN A 140 5.71 4.36 -19.88
N GLU A 141 6.68 5.17 -20.29
CA GLU A 141 6.81 5.62 -21.69
C GLU A 141 7.34 4.55 -22.64
N ASP A 142 7.95 3.50 -22.11
CA ASP A 142 8.72 2.49 -22.83
C ASP A 142 7.98 1.16 -23.03
N PHE A 143 6.78 0.99 -22.46
CA PHE A 143 5.97 -0.25 -22.58
C PHE A 143 5.51 -0.51 -24.02
N PHE A 144 5.29 0.56 -24.80
CA PHE A 144 4.78 0.52 -26.15
C PHE A 144 5.77 1.16 -27.11
N VAL A 145 5.85 0.65 -28.34
CA VAL A 145 6.62 1.26 -29.43
C VAL A 145 6.10 2.68 -29.71
N ASN A 146 6.99 3.59 -30.09
CA ASN A 146 6.55 4.93 -30.47
C ASN A 146 5.79 4.86 -31.79
N ASN A 147 4.69 5.61 -31.92
CA ASN A 147 3.87 5.62 -33.13
C ASN A 147 4.64 6.02 -34.41
N ASN A 148 5.83 6.61 -34.30
CA ASN A 148 6.71 6.92 -35.43
C ASN A 148 7.44 5.68 -35.99
N ASP A 149 7.59 4.63 -35.18
CA ASP A 149 8.35 3.41 -35.53
C ASP A 149 7.49 2.36 -36.25
N LEU A 150 6.17 2.57 -36.33
CA LEU A 150 5.21 1.70 -37.05
C LEU A 150 5.14 1.99 -38.56
N SER A 151 5.97 2.91 -39.07
CA SER A 151 6.01 3.28 -40.49
C SER A 151 6.93 2.41 -41.35
N CYS A 152 7.53 1.35 -40.79
CA CYS A 152 8.37 0.39 -41.51
C CYS A 152 8.07 -1.04 -41.06
N SER A 153 6.91 -1.56 -41.44
CA SER A 153 6.63 -3.00 -41.44
C SER A 153 5.62 -3.34 -42.53
#